data_AF-A0A3B9VEZ7-F1
#
_entry.id   AF-A0A3B9VEZ7-F1
#
_cell.length_a   1.000
_cell.length_b   1.000
_cell.length_c   1.000
_cell.angle_alpha   90.00
_cell.angle_beta   90.00
_cell.angle_gamma   90.00
#
_symmetry.space_group_name_H-M   'P 1'
#
loop_
_entity.id
_entity.type
_entity.pdbx_description
1 polymer ?
#
loop_
_entity_poly.entity_id
_entity_poly.type
_entity_poly.pdbx_seq_one_letter_code
_entity_poly.pdbx_strand_id
1 'polypeptide(L)'
;FLSYCARLKPTTIEDLELVRGVSKKIISKYGQHIVDIINNVKAMKKTDLVTIDKEVNMPIVDSNIKNLANFFLQIKAKDYEISLKLVTDSTDLTYFLAGEKYPSKLRESWRWDFFGKDLERLKNGELLIGIEGKKVTFIEKEQQVLTFN
;
A
#
# COMPACT_ATOMS: atom_id res chain seq x y z
N PHE A 1 -24.17 5.78 4.70
CA PHE A 1 -25.34 5.03 5.17
C PHE A 1 -25.37 3.60 4.61
N LEU A 2 -25.07 3.35 3.33
CA LEU A 2 -25.03 1.98 2.76
C LEU A 2 -24.09 1.01 3.51
N SER A 3 -22.91 1.48 3.92
CA SER A 3 -21.99 0.67 4.76
C SER A 3 -22.59 0.30 6.12
N TYR A 4 -23.45 1.16 6.69
CA TYR A 4 -24.18 0.87 7.92
C TYR A 4 -25.33 -0.10 7.67
N CYS A 5 -26.05 0.01 6.55
CA CYS A 5 -27.06 -0.96 6.14
C CYS A 5 -26.45 -2.37 5.95
N ALA A 6 -25.27 -2.46 5.34
CA ALA A 6 -24.57 -3.74 5.18
C ALA A 6 -24.15 -4.37 6.52
N ARG A 7 -23.80 -3.54 7.51
CA ARG A 7 -23.39 -3.99 8.85
C ARG A 7 -24.57 -4.41 9.72
N LEU A 8 -25.62 -3.58 9.77
CA LEU A 8 -26.80 -3.79 10.61
C LEU A 8 -27.81 -4.76 9.99
N LYS A 9 -27.81 -4.89 8.66
CA LYS A 9 -28.71 -5.76 7.88
C LYS A 9 -30.19 -5.55 8.24
N PRO A 10 -30.71 -4.32 8.15
CA PRO A 10 -32.11 -4.03 8.47
C PRO A 10 -33.03 -4.84 7.57
N THR A 11 -33.95 -5.58 8.17
CA THR A 11 -34.88 -6.47 7.43
C THR A 11 -36.27 -5.88 7.30
N THR A 12 -36.53 -4.75 7.97
CA THR A 12 -37.77 -3.99 7.86
C THR A 12 -37.51 -2.49 7.67
N ILE A 13 -38.57 -1.73 7.39
CA ILE A 13 -38.49 -0.27 7.22
C ILE A 13 -38.15 0.41 8.56
N GLU A 14 -38.69 -0.10 9.65
CA GLU A 14 -38.43 0.38 11.01
C GLU A 14 -36.96 0.18 11.39
N ASP A 15 -36.37 -0.98 11.02
CA ASP A 15 -34.94 -1.23 11.20
C ASP A 15 -34.09 -0.23 10.41
N LEU A 16 -34.56 0.14 9.21
CA LEU A 16 -33.86 1.08 8.33
C LEU A 16 -33.89 2.52 8.87
N GLU A 17 -34.95 2.91 9.60
CA GLU A 17 -35.04 4.20 10.30
C GLU A 17 -34.01 4.35 11.43
N LEU A 18 -33.63 3.23 12.06
CA LEU A 18 -32.61 3.20 13.11
C LEU A 18 -31.18 3.28 12.54
N VAL A 19 -31.00 3.11 11.23
CA VAL A 19 -29.68 3.17 10.61
C VAL A 19 -29.18 4.61 10.54
N ARG A 20 -28.07 4.87 11.25
CA ARG A 20 -27.42 6.19 11.27
C ARG A 20 -27.14 6.71 9.85
N GLY A 21 -27.70 7.88 9.56
CA GLY A 21 -27.48 8.60 8.31
C GLY A 21 -28.44 8.23 7.17
N VAL A 22 -29.47 7.42 7.42
CA VAL A 22 -30.60 7.26 6.50
C VAL A 22 -31.63 8.36 6.79
N SER A 23 -31.97 9.16 5.78
CA SER A 23 -32.98 10.23 5.92
C SER A 23 -34.38 9.73 5.55
N LYS A 24 -35.42 10.33 6.14
CA LYS A 24 -36.84 10.01 5.82
C LYS A 24 -37.16 10.08 4.32
N LYS A 25 -36.48 10.97 3.58
CA LYS A 25 -36.62 11.09 2.11
C LYS A 25 -36.11 9.85 1.37
N ILE A 26 -35.04 9.22 1.84
CA ILE A 26 -34.51 7.97 1.26
C ILE A 26 -35.43 6.81 1.60
N ILE A 27 -35.94 6.75 2.83
CA ILE A 27 -36.84 5.68 3.28
C ILE A 27 -38.15 5.70 2.49
N SER A 28 -38.75 6.89 2.34
CA SER A 28 -39.99 7.05 1.57
C SER A 28 -39.83 6.71 0.09
N LYS A 29 -38.66 6.94 -0.51
CA LYS A 29 -38.45 6.73 -1.95
C LYS A 29 -37.85 5.37 -2.31
N TYR A 30 -37.02 4.80 -1.44
CA TYR A 30 -36.19 3.62 -1.72
C TYR A 30 -36.19 2.58 -0.59
N GLY A 31 -36.87 2.83 0.53
CA GLY A 31 -36.82 1.98 1.71
C GLY A 31 -37.23 0.54 1.45
N GLN A 32 -38.35 0.33 0.77
CA GLN A 32 -38.83 -1.01 0.41
C GLN A 32 -37.81 -1.76 -0.47
N HIS A 33 -37.31 -1.12 -1.53
CA HIS A 33 -36.30 -1.73 -2.41
C HIS A 33 -35.00 -2.10 -1.68
N ILE A 34 -34.55 -1.27 -0.74
CA ILE A 34 -33.35 -1.55 0.06
C ILE A 34 -33.57 -2.79 0.93
N VAL A 35 -34.71 -2.86 1.62
CA VAL A 35 -35.08 -4.00 2.46
C VAL A 35 -35.22 -5.29 1.65
N ASP A 36 -35.86 -5.22 0.49
CA ASP A 36 -36.03 -6.36 -0.41
C ASP A 36 -34.68 -6.90 -0.89
N ILE A 37 -33.75 -6.03 -1.29
CA ILE A 37 -32.39 -6.42 -1.68
C ILE A 37 -31.65 -7.08 -0.52
N ILE A 38 -31.74 -6.53 0.69
CA ILE A 38 -31.08 -7.10 1.88
C ILE A 38 -31.64 -8.50 2.18
N ASN A 39 -32.96 -8.69 2.12
CA ASN A 39 -33.61 -9.97 2.34
C ASN A 39 -33.24 -11.00 1.24
N ASN A 40 -33.18 -10.56 -0.02
CA ASN A 40 -32.75 -11.40 -1.14
C ASN A 40 -31.30 -11.87 -0.95
N VAL A 41 -30.37 -10.96 -0.61
CA VAL A 41 -28.97 -11.30 -0.37
C VAL A 41 -28.80 -12.19 0.87
N LYS A 42 -29.62 -12.01 1.92
CA LYS A 42 -29.61 -12.87 3.10
C LYS A 42 -30.07 -14.31 2.80
N ALA A 43 -30.94 -14.48 1.81
CA ALA A 43 -31.43 -15.78 1.35
C ALA A 43 -30.47 -16.48 0.36
N MET A 44 -29.48 -15.78 -0.20
CA MET A 44 -28.48 -16.38 -1.10
C MET A 44 -27.60 -17.39 -0.37
N LYS A 45 -27.18 -18.43 -1.08
CA LYS A 45 -26.22 -19.40 -0.55
C LYS A 45 -24.84 -18.73 -0.45
N LYS A 46 -24.07 -19.12 0.57
CA LYS A 46 -22.71 -18.58 0.78
C LYS A 46 -21.78 -18.77 -0.41
N THR A 47 -22.03 -19.78 -1.26
CA THR A 47 -21.28 -20.08 -2.48
C THR A 47 -21.48 -19.06 -3.59
N ASP A 48 -22.60 -18.33 -3.57
CA ASP A 48 -22.98 -17.37 -4.60
C ASP A 48 -22.54 -15.94 -4.22
N LEU A 49 -22.03 -15.78 -2.99
CA LEU A 49 -21.49 -14.52 -2.50
C LEU A 49 -20.06 -14.32 -3.01
N VAL A 50 -19.75 -13.10 -3.41
CA VAL A 50 -18.38 -12.71 -3.79
C VAL A 50 -17.46 -12.91 -2.58
N THR A 51 -16.42 -13.72 -2.77
CA THR A 51 -15.30 -13.79 -1.84
C THR A 51 -14.46 -12.52 -2.00
N ILE A 52 -14.45 -11.68 -0.97
CA ILE A 52 -13.57 -10.53 -0.92
C ILE A 52 -12.17 -11.07 -0.62
N ASP A 53 -11.20 -10.76 -1.49
CA ASP A 53 -9.79 -11.03 -1.19
C ASP A 53 -9.44 -10.37 0.13
N LYS A 54 -8.82 -11.13 1.04
CA LYS A 54 -8.40 -10.61 2.34
C LYS A 54 -7.57 -9.36 2.11
N GLU A 55 -7.90 -8.28 2.83
CA GLU A 55 -7.07 -7.08 2.84
C GLU A 55 -5.62 -7.52 3.09
N VAL A 56 -4.76 -7.26 2.11
CA VAL A 56 -3.33 -7.53 2.25
C VAL A 56 -2.87 -6.57 3.33
N ASN A 57 -2.61 -7.10 4.52
CA ASN A 57 -2.02 -6.33 5.60
C ASN A 57 -0.70 -5.77 5.09
N MET A 58 -0.66 -4.45 4.92
CA MET A 58 0.56 -3.77 4.51
C MET A 58 1.64 -4.06 5.55
N PRO A 59 2.85 -4.44 5.12
CA PRO A 59 3.94 -4.63 6.05
C PRO A 59 4.26 -3.33 6.76
N ILE A 60 4.58 -3.45 8.05
CA ILE A 60 5.03 -2.32 8.86
C ILE A 60 6.52 -2.14 8.58
N VAL A 61 6.85 -1.03 7.94
CA VAL A 61 8.23 -0.60 7.70
C VAL A 61 8.42 0.74 8.41
N ASP A 62 9.58 0.92 9.03
CA ASP A 62 9.94 2.17 9.71
C ASP A 62 9.81 3.37 8.76
N SER A 63 9.15 4.44 9.23
CA SER A 63 8.88 5.63 8.41
C SER A 63 10.15 6.34 7.98
N ASN A 64 11.20 6.33 8.79
CA ASN A 64 12.48 6.96 8.46
C ASN A 64 13.21 6.18 7.37
N ILE A 65 13.18 4.84 7.42
CA ILE A 65 13.73 3.99 6.35
C ILE A 65 13.01 4.28 5.03
N LYS A 66 11.68 4.33 5.06
CA LYS A 66 10.89 4.67 3.87
C LYS A 66 11.19 6.07 3.34
N ASN A 67 11.33 7.05 4.22
CA ASN A 67 11.68 8.42 3.85
C ASN A 67 13.09 8.49 3.24
N LEU A 68 14.05 7.76 3.80
CA LEU A 68 15.42 7.69 3.26
C LEU A 68 15.43 7.04 1.86
N ALA A 69 14.70 5.95 1.68
CA ALA A 69 14.55 5.31 0.37
C ALA A 69 13.90 6.24 -0.66
N ASN A 70 12.86 6.99 -0.24
CA ASN A 70 12.20 7.97 -1.11
C ASN A 70 13.12 9.16 -1.44
N PHE A 71 13.95 9.60 -0.50
CA PHE A 71 14.97 10.62 -0.74
C PHE A 71 16.04 10.14 -1.72
N PHE A 72 16.50 8.90 -1.55
CA PHE A 72 17.44 8.29 -2.47
C PHE A 72 16.87 8.20 -3.90
N LEU A 73 15.61 7.77 -4.03
CA LEU A 73 14.91 7.75 -5.31
C LEU A 73 14.81 9.16 -5.91
N GLN A 74 14.54 10.19 -5.11
CA GLN A 74 14.48 11.57 -5.58
C GLN A 74 15.78 12.07 -6.18
N ILE A 75 16.92 11.71 -5.58
CA ILE A 75 18.24 12.06 -6.12
C ILE A 75 18.45 11.37 -7.47
N LYS A 76 18.25 10.05 -7.55
CA LYS A 76 18.41 9.29 -8.79
C LYS A 76 17.45 9.77 -9.88
N ALA A 77 16.19 9.98 -9.56
CA ALA A 77 15.19 10.46 -10.53
C ALA A 77 15.53 11.85 -11.07
N LYS A 78 16.14 12.72 -10.25
CA LYS A 78 16.62 14.04 -10.70
C LYS A 78 17.75 13.92 -11.71
N ASP A 79 18.69 13.00 -11.51
CA ASP A 79 19.83 12.82 -12.42
C ASP A 79 19.44 12.30 -13.81
N TYR A 80 18.36 11.52 -13.89
CA TYR A 80 17.85 10.94 -15.14
C TYR A 80 16.59 11.62 -15.70
N GLU A 81 16.12 12.69 -15.05
CA GLU A 81 14.89 13.43 -15.41
C GLU A 81 13.61 12.56 -15.50
N ILE A 82 13.53 11.49 -14.69
CA ILE A 82 12.40 10.56 -14.67
C ILE A 82 11.41 10.93 -13.56
N SER A 83 10.11 10.76 -13.81
CA SER A 83 9.08 10.92 -12.77
C SER A 83 9.14 9.80 -11.72
N LEU A 84 9.16 10.15 -10.43
CA LEU A 84 9.17 9.20 -9.30
C LEU A 84 8.06 8.16 -9.40
N LYS A 85 6.85 8.60 -9.79
CA LYS A 85 5.65 7.76 -9.91
C LYS A 85 5.77 6.71 -11.02
N LEU A 86 6.65 6.93 -12.00
CA LEU A 86 6.92 5.95 -13.06
C LEU A 86 7.75 4.78 -12.51
N VAL A 87 8.66 5.08 -11.58
CA VAL A 87 9.57 4.11 -10.98
C VAL A 87 8.84 3.27 -9.95
N THR A 88 8.23 3.89 -8.93
CA THR A 88 7.52 3.18 -7.85
C THR A 88 6.42 4.03 -7.24
N ASP A 89 5.45 3.37 -6.63
CA ASP A 89 4.50 4.01 -5.72
C ASP A 89 4.90 3.78 -4.25
N SER A 90 4.16 4.41 -3.32
CA SER A 90 4.41 4.33 -1.88
C SER A 90 4.20 2.93 -1.31
N THR A 91 3.26 2.17 -1.90
CA THR A 91 2.91 0.81 -1.50
C THR A 91 4.00 -0.16 -1.94
N ASP A 92 4.39 -0.08 -3.20
CA ASP A 92 5.43 -0.86 -3.86
C ASP A 92 6.79 -0.66 -3.18
N LEU A 93 7.15 0.58 -2.84
CA LEU A 93 8.36 0.86 -2.06
C LEU A 93 8.32 0.20 -0.68
N THR A 94 7.14 0.15 -0.05
CA THR A 94 6.97 -0.51 1.25
C THR A 94 7.11 -2.02 1.11
N TYR A 95 6.55 -2.62 0.07
CA TYR A 95 6.73 -4.04 -0.25
C TYR A 95 8.19 -4.39 -0.54
N PHE A 96 8.91 -3.53 -1.25
CA PHE A 96 10.33 -3.73 -1.47
C PHE A 96 11.11 -3.78 -0.15
N LEU A 97 10.93 -2.76 0.70
CA LEU A 97 11.62 -2.63 1.98
C LEU A 97 11.24 -3.72 2.99
N ALA A 98 10.03 -4.26 2.90
CA ALA A 98 9.56 -5.34 3.77
C ALA A 98 10.15 -6.73 3.45
N GLY A 99 10.87 -6.86 2.32
CA GLY A 99 11.55 -8.08 1.92
C GLY A 99 10.91 -8.82 0.75
N GLU A 100 11.51 -9.95 0.37
CA GLU A 100 11.18 -10.70 -0.85
C GLU A 100 9.81 -11.39 -0.82
N LYS A 101 9.24 -11.58 0.37
CA LYS A 101 7.91 -12.17 0.53
C LYS A 101 6.79 -11.31 -0.07
N TYR A 102 7.04 -10.02 -0.28
CA TYR A 102 6.06 -9.09 -0.81
C TYR A 102 6.30 -8.80 -2.29
N PRO A 103 5.24 -8.78 -3.12
CA PRO A 103 5.37 -8.49 -4.54
C PRO A 103 5.78 -7.03 -4.72
N SER A 104 6.89 -6.78 -5.41
CA SER A 104 7.32 -5.43 -5.73
C SER A 104 7.82 -5.30 -7.16
N LYS A 105 7.31 -4.29 -7.88
CA LYS A 105 7.69 -3.98 -9.26
C LYS A 105 9.11 -3.43 -9.35
N LEU A 106 9.66 -2.94 -8.24
CA LEU A 106 11.07 -2.55 -8.15
C LEU A 106 12.04 -3.72 -8.36
N ARG A 107 11.58 -4.97 -8.17
CA ARG A 107 12.35 -6.20 -8.43
C ARG A 107 12.30 -6.65 -9.90
N GLU A 108 11.58 -5.92 -10.74
CA GLU A 108 11.27 -6.36 -12.09
C GLU A 108 11.76 -5.34 -13.13
N SER A 109 12.28 -5.85 -14.26
CA SER A 109 12.59 -5.07 -15.46
C SER A 109 13.58 -3.91 -15.18
N TRP A 110 13.51 -2.84 -15.97
CA TRP A 110 14.39 -1.68 -15.90
C TRP A 110 14.38 -0.96 -14.55
N ARG A 111 13.32 -1.14 -13.73
CA ARG A 111 13.23 -0.53 -12.39
C ARG A 111 14.27 -1.13 -11.45
N TRP A 112 14.56 -2.41 -11.63
CA TRP A 112 15.62 -3.09 -10.91
C TRP A 112 16.98 -2.46 -11.21
N ASP A 113 17.30 -2.32 -12.49
CA ASP A 113 18.58 -1.76 -12.94
C ASP A 113 18.72 -0.27 -12.59
N PHE A 114 17.62 0.48 -12.62
CA PHE A 114 17.61 1.91 -12.33
C PHE A 114 17.73 2.22 -10.82
N PHE A 115 17.02 1.49 -9.97
CA PHE A 115 16.89 1.82 -8.56
C PHE A 115 16.84 0.61 -7.62
N GLY A 116 16.19 -0.49 -8.02
CA GLY A 116 16.00 -1.66 -7.16
C GLY A 116 17.32 -2.24 -6.64
N LYS A 117 18.32 -2.38 -7.51
CA LYS A 117 19.64 -2.90 -7.15
C LYS A 117 20.34 -2.00 -6.13
N ASP A 118 20.36 -0.69 -6.36
CA ASP A 118 21.01 0.24 -5.44
C ASP A 118 20.27 0.34 -4.09
N LEU A 119 18.94 0.29 -4.11
CA LEU A 119 18.15 0.27 -2.89
C LEU A 119 18.39 -1.02 -2.08
N GLU A 120 18.58 -2.15 -2.75
CA GLU A 120 18.96 -3.40 -2.06
C GLU A 120 20.36 -3.32 -1.46
N ARG A 121 21.35 -2.78 -2.19
CA ARG A 121 22.70 -2.54 -1.65
C ARG A 121 22.68 -1.60 -0.44
N LEU A 122 21.82 -0.57 -0.48
CA LEU A 122 21.60 0.33 0.67
C LEU A 122 21.00 -0.42 1.85
N LYS A 123 20.00 -1.28 1.61
CA LYS A 123 19.37 -2.12 2.64
C LYS A 123 20.38 -3.09 3.28
N ASN A 124 21.31 -3.63 2.48
CA ASN A 124 22.35 -4.56 2.94
C ASN A 124 23.55 -3.83 3.59
N GLY A 125 23.59 -2.49 3.57
CA GLY A 125 24.70 -1.70 4.11
C GLY A 125 25.98 -1.74 3.26
N GLU A 126 25.87 -2.16 2.00
CA GLU A 126 26.94 -2.16 1.00
C GLU A 126 27.09 -0.80 0.33
N LEU A 127 25.99 -0.04 0.26
CA LEU A 127 25.94 1.33 -0.22
C LEU A 127 25.69 2.26 0.96
N LEU A 128 26.51 3.30 1.09
CA LEU A 128 26.38 4.34 2.12
C LEU A 128 26.00 5.67 1.47
N ILE A 129 25.24 6.48 2.20
CA ILE A 129 24.85 7.84 1.78
C ILE A 129 25.70 8.82 2.57
N GLY A 130 26.54 9.59 1.87
CA GLY A 130 27.39 10.63 2.41
C GLY A 130 26.95 12.02 1.97
N ILE A 131 27.51 13.05 2.62
CA ILE A 131 27.39 14.44 2.19
C ILE A 131 28.79 14.99 2.04
N GLU A 132 29.14 15.38 0.81
CA GLU A 132 30.40 16.05 0.52
C GLU A 132 30.12 17.49 0.08
N GLY A 133 30.52 18.44 0.95
CA GLY A 133 30.24 19.86 0.76
C GLY A 133 28.73 20.16 0.76
N LYS A 134 28.16 20.37 -0.44
CA LYS A 134 26.72 20.67 -0.64
C LYS A 134 26.02 19.62 -1.52
N LYS A 135 26.66 18.47 -1.76
CA LYS A 135 26.12 17.39 -2.60
C LYS A 135 26.00 16.10 -1.79
N VAL A 136 24.94 15.35 -2.07
CA VAL A 136 24.79 13.98 -1.56
C VAL A 136 25.63 13.06 -2.45
N THR A 137 26.45 12.23 -1.83
CA THR A 137 27.32 11.26 -2.50
C THR A 137 26.96 9.85 -2.06
N PHE A 138 27.21 8.88 -2.93
CA PHE A 138 27.03 7.46 -2.65
C PHE A 138 28.40 6.82 -2.56
N ILE A 139 28.69 6.19 -1.43
CA ILE A 139 29.99 5.60 -1.12
C ILE A 139 29.80 4.09 -1.03
N GLU A 140 30.60 3.33 -1.77
CA GLU A 140 30.62 1.88 -1.61
C GLU A 140 31.41 1.54 -0.36
N LYS A 141 30.86 0.65 0.48
CA LYS A 141 31.55 0.21 1.68
C LYS A 141 32.67 -0.76 1.29
N GLU A 142 33.92 -0.30 1.31
CA GLU A 142 35.07 -1.20 1.25
C GLU A 142 35.04 -2.13 2.47
N GLN A 143 35.08 -3.44 2.22
CA GLN A 143 35.21 -4.43 3.28
C GLN A 143 36.59 -4.28 3.93
N GLN A 144 36.66 -3.67 5.11
CA GLN A 144 37.81 -3.86 5.99
C GLN A 144 37.85 -5.35 6.37
N VAL A 145 38.74 -6.09 5.71
CA VAL A 145 39.15 -7.43 6.14
C VAL A 145 39.87 -7.24 7.47
N LEU A 146 39.18 -7.45 8.58
CA LEU A 146 39.79 -7.53 9.89
C LEU A 146 40.64 -8.81 9.93
N THR A 147 41.88 -8.74 9.46
CA THR A 147 42.91 -9.70 9.84
C THR A 147 43.17 -9.52 11.32
N PHE A 148 42.58 -10.41 12.13
CA PHE A 148 43.02 -10.62 13.50
C PHE A 148 44.40 -11.30 13.44
N ASN A 149 45.43 -10.61 13.91
CA ASN A 149 46.75 -11.17 14.23
C ASN A 149 46.69 -12.01 15.50
#